data_AF-A0A6L4X2H2-F1
#
_entry.id   AF-A0A6L4X2H2-F1
#
_cell.length_a   1.000
_cell.length_b   1.000
_cell.length_c   1.000
_cell.angle_alpha   90.00
_cell.angle_beta   90.00
_cell.angle_gamma   90.00
#
_symmetry.space_group_name_H-M   'P 1'
#
loop_
_entity.id
_entity.type
_entity.pdbx_description
1 polymer ?
#
loop_
_entity_poly.entity_id
_entity_poly.type
_entity_poly.pdbx_seq_one_letter_code
_entity_poly.pdbx_strand_id
1 'polypeptide(L)'
;MREYAVGRADGGARTGVVDWGAVREREFWELVDEVFGHGYGRSLSRDQRLLKLDGMTVVEALAAGEQPRVIWNVLCDQMDVPDDRRWGRDHQAPPLPAGFGR
;
A
#
# COMPACT_ATOMS: atom_id res chain seq x y z
N MET A 1 10.07 8.53 -22.56
CA MET A 1 10.87 8.38 -21.31
C MET A 1 10.29 9.39 -20.34
N ARG A 2 9.30 8.98 -19.54
CA ARG A 2 8.57 9.88 -18.64
C ARG A 2 9.18 9.78 -17.25
N GLU A 3 9.74 10.88 -16.79
CA GLU A 3 10.25 11.06 -15.42
C GLU A 3 9.10 10.94 -14.42
N TYR A 4 9.22 9.99 -13.51
CA TYR A 4 8.50 9.99 -12.24
C TYR A 4 9.32 10.85 -11.29
N ALA A 5 8.95 12.12 -11.18
CA ALA A 5 9.45 12.96 -10.10
C ALA A 5 8.81 12.45 -8.81
N VAL A 6 9.45 11.48 -8.15
CA VAL A 6 9.15 11.14 -6.77
C VAL A 6 9.45 12.40 -5.96
N GLY A 7 8.39 13.10 -5.56
CA GLY A 7 8.48 14.33 -4.81
C GLY A 7 9.14 14.01 -3.49
N ARG A 8 10.43 14.33 -3.39
CA ARG A 8 11.15 14.43 -2.12
C ARG A 8 10.39 15.43 -1.24
N ALA A 9 9.64 14.91 -0.28
CA ALA A 9 9.08 15.73 0.79
C ALA A 9 10.18 15.94 1.84
N ASP A 10 11.05 16.89 1.56
CA ASP A 10 11.95 17.45 2.57
C ASP A 10 11.11 18.31 3.55
N GLY A 11 11.13 17.93 4.83
CA GLY A 11 11.07 18.86 5.95
C GLY A 11 9.69 19.40 6.38
N GLY A 12 9.14 18.80 7.43
CA GLY A 12 8.62 19.55 8.59
C GLY A 12 7.23 20.17 8.48
N ALA A 13 6.21 19.44 8.92
CA ALA A 13 5.05 20.06 9.54
C ALA A 13 4.41 19.10 10.56
N ARG A 14 4.50 19.51 11.82
CA ARG A 14 3.81 18.95 12.97
C ARG A 14 2.40 19.55 12.93
N THR A 15 1.40 18.83 12.42
CA THR A 15 -0.02 19.20 12.58
C THR A 15 -0.90 17.98 12.33
N GLY A 16 -1.83 17.72 13.24
CA GLY A 16 -2.67 16.55 13.26
C GLY A 16 -3.43 16.34 11.96
N VAL A 17 -3.31 15.14 11.40
CA VAL A 17 -4.15 14.67 10.31
C VAL A 17 -5.15 13.69 10.92
N VAL A 18 -6.33 14.23 11.15
CA VAL A 18 -7.64 13.57 11.17
C VAL A 18 -7.70 12.25 10.39
N ASP A 19 -8.21 11.21 11.06
CA ASP A 19 -8.48 9.86 10.53
C ASP A 19 -9.47 9.94 9.36
N TRP A 20 -8.97 9.76 8.14
CA TRP A 20 -9.79 9.66 6.94
C TRP A 20 -9.39 8.41 6.14
N GLY A 21 -9.88 7.24 6.57
CA GLY A 21 -9.96 6.01 5.76
C GLY A 21 -8.73 5.08 5.77
N ALA A 22 -7.90 5.17 6.81
CA ALA A 22 -6.58 4.54 6.86
C ALA A 22 -6.65 3.05 7.20
N VAL A 23 -6.34 2.18 6.24
CA VAL A 23 -5.83 0.84 6.57
C VAL A 23 -4.59 1.05 7.44
N ARG A 24 -4.70 0.70 8.73
CA ARG A 24 -3.58 0.83 9.66
C ARG A 24 -2.56 -0.26 9.34
N GLU A 25 -1.29 -0.05 9.70
CA GLU A 25 -0.23 -1.04 9.41
C GLU A 25 -0.61 -2.46 9.90
N ARG A 26 -1.29 -2.58 11.04
CA ARG A 26 -1.80 -3.86 11.54
C ARG A 26 -2.82 -4.50 10.61
N GLU A 27 -3.83 -3.74 10.18
CA GLU A 27 -4.89 -4.18 9.26
C GLU A 27 -4.32 -4.54 7.88
N PHE A 28 -3.29 -3.81 7.43
CA PHE A 28 -2.57 -4.14 6.21
C PHE A 28 -1.96 -5.54 6.30
N TRP A 29 -1.30 -5.84 7.42
CA TRP A 29 -0.72 -7.16 7.62
C TRP A 29 -1.75 -8.27 7.76
N GLU A 30 -2.90 -7.99 8.38
CA GLU A 30 -4.02 -8.93 8.42
C GLU A 30 -4.54 -9.23 7.01
N LEU A 31 -4.72 -8.22 6.16
CA LEU A 31 -5.10 -8.41 4.75
C LEU A 31 -4.05 -9.21 3.96
N VAL A 32 -2.76 -8.91 4.16
CA VAL A 32 -1.66 -9.67 3.54
C VAL A 32 -1.74 -11.14 3.93
N ASP A 33 -1.96 -11.42 5.21
CA ASP A 33 -2.05 -12.78 5.73
C ASP A 33 -3.33 -13.50 5.26
N GLU A 34 -4.44 -12.78 5.09
CA GLU A 34 -5.70 -13.32 4.57
C GLU A 34 -5.66 -13.65 3.07
N VAL A 35 -5.06 -12.79 2.25
CA VAL A 35 -5.05 -12.94 0.78
C VAL A 35 -3.91 -13.84 0.31
N PHE A 36 -2.73 -13.70 0.90
CA PHE A 36 -1.51 -14.40 0.47
C PHE A 36 -1.08 -15.50 1.44
N GLY A 37 -1.61 -15.53 2.67
CA GLY A 37 -1.24 -16.49 3.70
C GLY A 37 -0.14 -15.97 4.64
N HIS A 38 -0.26 -16.29 5.92
CA HIS A 38 0.59 -15.79 7.02
C HIS A 38 2.12 -15.92 6.82
N GLY A 39 2.59 -16.99 6.15
CA GLY A 39 4.02 -17.20 5.88
C GLY A 39 4.49 -16.56 4.57
N TYR A 40 3.71 -16.73 3.51
CA TYR A 40 4.09 -16.29 2.18
C TYR A 40 3.94 -14.77 2.01
N GLY A 41 2.90 -14.17 2.59
CA GLY A 41 2.64 -12.73 2.51
C GLY A 41 3.76 -11.87 3.12
N ARG A 42 4.38 -12.35 4.20
CA ARG A 42 5.53 -11.66 4.84
C ARG A 42 6.80 -11.70 4.00
N SER A 43 7.12 -12.83 3.38
CA SER A 43 8.26 -12.94 2.47
C SER A 43 8.01 -12.14 1.20
N LEU A 44 6.81 -12.27 0.60
CA LEU A 44 6.38 -11.47 -0.55
C LEU A 44 6.55 -9.98 -0.28
N SER A 45 6.14 -9.49 0.88
CA SER A 45 6.26 -8.07 1.22
C SER A 45 7.71 -7.57 1.32
N ARG A 46 8.68 -8.46 1.58
CA ARG A 46 10.11 -8.12 1.65
C ARG A 46 10.81 -8.22 0.30
N ASP A 47 10.37 -9.14 -0.56
CA ASP A 47 11.04 -9.43 -1.82
C ASP A 47 10.38 -8.72 -3.01
N GLN A 48 9.07 -8.49 -2.94
CA GLN A 48 8.29 -7.96 -4.05
C GLN A 48 8.55 -6.46 -4.23
N ARG A 49 9.22 -6.11 -5.33
CA ARG A 49 9.41 -4.73 -5.76
C ARG A 49 8.19 -4.20 -6.50
N LEU A 50 7.64 -3.11 -5.99
CA LEU A 50 6.45 -2.44 -6.50
C LEU A 50 6.88 -1.39 -7.52
N LEU A 51 6.76 -1.72 -8.81
CA LEU A 51 7.25 -0.85 -9.89
C LEU A 51 6.56 0.52 -9.95
N LYS A 52 5.31 0.60 -9.48
CA LYS A 52 4.55 1.86 -9.37
C LYS A 52 4.96 2.73 -8.17
N LEU A 53 5.77 2.20 -7.26
CA LEU A 53 6.33 2.91 -6.09
C LEU A 53 7.85 2.89 -6.18
N ASP A 54 8.40 3.36 -7.30
CA ASP A 54 9.85 3.48 -7.55
C ASP A 54 10.65 2.17 -7.39
N GLY A 55 9.99 1.01 -7.50
CA GLY A 55 10.64 -0.29 -7.30
C GLY A 55 10.96 -0.61 -5.83
N MET A 56 10.37 0.12 -4.89
CA MET A 56 10.43 -0.16 -3.46
C MET A 56 9.67 -1.44 -3.14
N THR A 57 10.13 -2.15 -2.12
CA THR A 57 9.38 -3.26 -1.52
C THR A 57 8.23 -2.72 -0.66
N VAL A 58 7.28 -3.58 -0.31
CA VAL A 58 6.17 -3.20 0.60
C VAL A 58 6.73 -2.64 1.91
N VAL A 59 7.77 -3.26 2.46
CA VAL A 59 8.40 -2.82 3.72
C VAL A 59 9.12 -1.48 3.54
N GLU A 60 9.83 -1.28 2.42
CA GLU A 60 10.49 0.00 2.13
C GLU A 60 9.46 1.13 1.92
N ALA A 61 8.36 0.85 1.22
CA ALA A 61 7.29 1.82 1.00
C ALA A 61 6.62 2.22 2.33
N LEU A 62 6.30 1.25 3.20
CA LEU A 62 5.79 1.53 4.55
C LEU A 62 6.78 2.39 5.36
N ALA A 63 8.07 2.07 5.31
CA ALA A 63 9.11 2.82 5.99
C ALA A 63 9.31 4.24 5.41
N ALA A 64 9.07 4.43 4.11
CA ALA A 64 9.08 5.72 3.43
C ALA A 64 7.85 6.58 3.78
N GLY A 65 6.86 6.03 4.49
CA GLY A 65 5.62 6.71 4.86
C GLY A 65 4.55 6.64 3.77
N GLU A 66 4.69 5.76 2.78
CA GLU A 66 3.65 5.53 1.79
C GLU A 66 2.38 4.98 2.45
N GLN A 67 1.24 5.39 1.93
CA GLN A 67 -0.05 5.01 2.51
C GLN A 67 -0.27 3.50 2.34
N PRO A 68 -0.56 2.73 3.41
CA PRO A 68 -0.76 1.28 3.32
C PRO A 68 -1.84 0.87 2.30
N ARG A 69 -2.89 1.71 2.18
CA ARG A 69 -3.93 1.57 1.15
C ARG A 69 -3.35 1.59 -0.27
N VAL A 70 -2.44 2.52 -0.55
CA VAL A 70 -1.79 2.65 -1.85
C VAL A 70 -0.89 1.44 -2.10
N ILE A 71 -0.05 1.09 -1.13
CA ILE A 71 0.86 -0.07 -1.20
C ILE A 71 0.07 -1.35 -1.50
N TRP A 72 -1.04 -1.56 -0.81
CA TRP A 72 -1.91 -2.72 -1.02
C TRP A 72 -2.50 -2.77 -2.42
N ASN A 73 -3.04 -1.66 -2.93
CA ASN A 73 -3.60 -1.62 -4.28
C ASN A 73 -2.53 -1.91 -5.35
N VAL A 74 -1.33 -1.36 -5.20
CA VAL A 74 -0.21 -1.64 -6.11
C VAL A 74 0.22 -3.10 -6.04
N LEU A 75 0.34 -3.66 -4.83
CA LEU A 75 0.67 -5.06 -4.63
C LEU A 75 -0.39 -5.98 -5.27
N CYS A 76 -1.68 -5.73 -5.02
CA CYS A 76 -2.77 -6.51 -5.58
C CYS A 76 -2.85 -6.41 -7.11
N ASP A 77 -2.64 -5.23 -7.69
CA ASP A 77 -2.58 -5.03 -9.14
C ASP A 77 -1.43 -5.82 -9.77
N GLN A 78 -0.26 -5.79 -9.15
CA GLN A 78 0.92 -6.51 -9.64
C GLN A 78 0.82 -8.02 -9.48
N MET A 79 0.12 -8.50 -8.46
CA MET A 79 -0.13 -9.92 -8.20
C MET A 79 -1.40 -10.44 -8.88
N ASP A 80 -2.06 -9.63 -9.71
CA ASP A 80 -3.31 -9.95 -10.41
C ASP A 80 -4.43 -10.42 -9.45
N VAL A 81 -4.47 -9.84 -8.24
CA VAL A 81 -5.51 -10.13 -7.25
C VAL A 81 -6.79 -9.37 -7.67
N PRO A 82 -7.90 -10.08 -7.94
CA PRO A 82 -9.15 -9.44 -8.33
C PRO A 82 -9.76 -8.65 -7.17
N ASP A 83 -10.41 -7.52 -7.47
CA ASP A 83 -10.94 -6.58 -6.47
C ASP A 83 -11.84 -7.24 -5.41
N ASP A 84 -12.68 -8.21 -5.79
CA ASP A 84 -13.54 -8.96 -4.88
C ASP A 84 -12.78 -9.79 -3.82
N ARG A 85 -11.48 -10.03 -4.02
CA ARG A 85 -10.59 -10.75 -3.09
C ARG A 85 -9.60 -9.85 -2.37
N ARG A 86 -9.52 -8.57 -2.73
CA ARG A 86 -8.58 -7.62 -2.10
C ARG A 86 -9.01 -7.21 -0.70
N TRP A 87 -10.30 -7.34 -0.41
CA TRP A 87 -10.90 -6.98 0.85
C TRP A 87 -11.41 -8.27 1.47
N GLY A 88 -11.00 -8.57 2.70
CA GLY A 88 -11.45 -9.75 3.44
C GLY A 88 -12.98 -9.86 3.47
N ARG A 89 -13.50 -11.01 3.91
CA ARG A 89 -14.91 -11.43 3.76
C ARG A 89 -16.01 -10.45 4.22
N ASP A 90 -15.67 -9.35 4.89
CA ASP A 90 -16.61 -8.37 5.44
C ASP A 90 -16.33 -6.88 5.04
N HIS A 91 -15.28 -6.55 4.28
CA HIS A 91 -14.84 -5.14 4.20
C HIS A 91 -15.20 -4.38 2.91
N GLN A 92 -15.94 -3.29 3.11
CA GLN A 92 -16.05 -2.15 2.21
C GLN A 92 -14.67 -1.51 2.01
N ALA A 93 -14.21 -1.45 0.76
CA ALA A 93 -13.00 -0.75 0.36
C ALA A 93 -13.04 0.73 0.80
N PRO A 94 -12.17 1.23 1.69
CA PRO A 94 -12.05 2.67 1.92
C PRO A 94 -11.70 3.39 0.60
N PRO A 95 -12.30 4.57 0.34
CA PRO A 95 -12.07 5.30 -0.88
C PRO A 95 -10.57 5.58 -1.03
N LEU A 96 -10.05 5.39 -2.24
CA LEU A 96 -8.66 5.73 -2.54
C LEU A 96 -8.43 7.22 -2.28
N PRO A 97 -7.24 7.61 -1.76
CA PRO A 97 -6.91 9.01 -1.60
C PRO A 97 -6.99 9.72 -2.96
N ALA A 98 -7.62 10.90 -2.97
CA ALA A 98 -7.79 11.71 -4.17
C ALA A 98 -6.42 12.17 -4.71
N GLY A 99 -5.87 11.44 -5.68
CA GLY A 99 -4.53 11.65 -6.22
C GLY A 99 -3.88 10.37 -6.73
N PHE A 100 -4.37 9.20 -6.30
CA PHE A 100 -3.94 7.91 -6.85
C PHE A 100 -4.58 7.69 -8.22
N GLY A 101 -3.88 8.01 -9.31
CA GLY A 101 -4.32 7.70 -10.69
C GLY A 101 -4.15 8.78 -11.75
N ARG A 102 -3.26 9.77 -11.58
CA ARG A 102 -2.94 10.74 -12.64
C ARG A 102 -1.56 10.53 -13.24
#